data_AF-A0A9P8AU10-F1
#
_entry.id   AF-A0A9P8AU10-F1
#
_cell.length_a   1.000
_cell.length_b   1.000
_cell.length_c   1.000
_cell.angle_alpha   90.00
_cell.angle_beta   90.00
_cell.angle_gamma   90.00
#
_symmetry.space_group_name_H-M   'P 1'
#
loop_
_entity.id
_entity.type
_entity.pdbx_description
1 polymer ?
#
loop_
_entity_poly.entity_id
_entity_poly.type
_entity_poly.pdbx_seq_one_letter_code
_entity_poly.pdbx_strand_id
1 'polypeptide(L)'
;MFPDRQHGPHRDWKYEVEFLDNIFANGAAYTVGKVNGDHWLLYLTNPEEEVSISLSVPPAINTIYDLEFPDYTIEILMSDLSPSARERFFLSSPTDDPSLQAVALSQSLGITEIFPSHLTTLDAYSFSPCGYSSNALIKWGEDSSFVACPNGTNTHPGEGYYTIHVTPEEGWSYASFECNVPLPPSRLSPNDPHAIPDLETLIQRVVSIFEPGRLTLTLFISCEENEVDRGEKNPAEAAQRAFRAALGAPIGKQHKKLNGIQPDGPSPRNYKRTDKINYEFGGYDLAFASFELVS
;
A
#
# COMPACT_ATOMS: atom_id res chain seq x y z
N MET A 1 -16.20 -5.39 7.84
CA MET A 1 -17.58 -5.27 7.30
C MET A 1 -18.54 -6.29 7.89
N PHE A 2 -18.26 -7.61 7.84
CA PHE A 2 -19.17 -8.65 8.37
C PHE A 2 -18.45 -9.70 9.25
N PRO A 3 -18.06 -9.35 10.50
CA PRO A 3 -17.35 -10.29 11.39
C PRO A 3 -18.13 -11.59 11.66
N ASP A 4 -19.45 -11.50 11.81
CA ASP A 4 -20.32 -12.65 12.09
C ASP A 4 -20.34 -13.73 10.98
N ARG A 5 -19.83 -13.41 9.79
CA ARG A 5 -19.72 -14.36 8.67
C ARG A 5 -18.39 -15.12 8.63
N GLN A 6 -17.41 -14.72 9.43
CA GLN A 6 -16.10 -15.37 9.47
C GLN A 6 -16.17 -16.73 10.19
N HIS A 7 -15.27 -17.64 9.80
CA HIS A 7 -15.14 -18.97 10.40
C HIS A 7 -13.86 -19.09 11.21
N GLY A 8 -13.79 -20.11 12.07
CA GLY A 8 -12.59 -20.36 12.86
C GLY A 8 -12.24 -19.18 13.78
N PRO A 9 -10.95 -18.92 14.06
CA PRO A 9 -10.57 -17.86 14.98
C PRO A 9 -10.95 -16.46 14.46
N HIS A 10 -11.11 -16.27 13.15
CA HIS A 10 -11.35 -14.97 12.49
C HIS A 10 -12.70 -14.30 12.77
N ARG A 11 -13.56 -14.90 13.60
CA ARG A 11 -14.85 -14.32 14.01
C ARG A 11 -14.72 -13.17 14.99
N ASP A 12 -13.63 -13.13 15.75
CA ASP A 12 -13.36 -12.09 16.74
C ASP A 12 -11.85 -12.03 16.99
N TRP A 13 -11.33 -10.80 17.11
CA TRP A 13 -9.90 -10.56 17.31
C TRP A 13 -9.34 -11.34 18.51
N LYS A 14 -10.10 -11.47 19.60
CA LYS A 14 -9.68 -12.23 20.77
C LYS A 14 -9.35 -13.69 20.43
N TYR A 15 -10.13 -14.33 19.57
CA TYR A 15 -9.90 -15.73 19.21
C TYR A 15 -8.71 -15.87 18.25
N GLU A 16 -8.45 -14.87 17.41
CA GLU A 16 -7.24 -14.82 16.59
C GLU A 16 -5.99 -14.71 17.47
N VAL A 17 -6.00 -13.81 18.46
CA VAL A 17 -4.91 -13.68 19.43
C VAL A 17 -4.72 -14.96 20.24
N GLU A 18 -5.79 -15.54 20.80
CA GLU A 18 -5.69 -16.81 21.55
C GLU A 18 -5.13 -17.94 20.68
N PHE A 19 -5.52 -18.00 19.41
CA PHE A 19 -4.99 -18.99 18.47
C PHE A 19 -3.49 -18.78 18.22
N LEU A 20 -3.05 -17.54 18.02
CA LEU A 20 -1.65 -17.20 17.76
C LEU A 20 -0.76 -17.33 19.00
N ASP A 21 -1.26 -16.99 20.19
CA ASP A 21 -0.56 -17.15 21.48
C ASP A 21 -0.28 -18.63 21.80
N ASN A 22 -1.09 -19.56 21.28
CA ASN A 22 -0.82 -21.00 21.39
C ASN A 22 0.31 -21.48 20.47
N ILE A 23 0.75 -20.65 19.52
CA ILE A 23 1.81 -20.96 18.55
C ILE A 23 3.10 -20.20 18.91
N PHE A 24 2.99 -18.93 19.29
CA PHE A 24 4.12 -18.03 19.53
C PHE A 24 4.19 -17.60 20.99
N ALA A 25 5.35 -17.76 21.62
CA ALA A 25 5.52 -17.45 23.05
C ALA A 25 5.57 -15.94 23.37
N ASN A 26 6.05 -15.12 22.43
CA ASN A 26 6.29 -13.69 22.62
C ASN A 26 5.48 -12.85 21.63
N GLY A 27 4.21 -13.20 21.45
CA GLY A 27 3.26 -12.44 20.64
C GLY A 27 2.87 -11.12 21.28
N ALA A 28 2.62 -10.11 20.45
CA ALA A 28 2.04 -8.84 20.86
C ALA A 28 0.92 -8.45 19.89
N ALA A 29 -0.27 -8.25 20.43
CA ALA A 29 -1.46 -7.87 19.67
C ALA A 29 -1.81 -6.40 19.86
N TYR A 30 -2.16 -5.73 18.77
CA TYR A 30 -2.48 -4.31 18.72
C TYR A 30 -3.74 -4.06 17.90
N THR A 31 -4.50 -3.06 18.31
CA THR A 31 -5.58 -2.47 17.51
C THR A 31 -5.21 -1.03 17.18
N VAL A 32 -5.03 -0.75 15.90
CA VAL A 32 -4.56 0.54 15.39
C VAL A 32 -5.72 1.27 14.75
N GLY A 33 -6.19 2.35 15.39
CA GLY A 33 -7.36 3.12 14.93
C GLY A 33 -8.49 3.10 15.95
N LYS A 34 -9.68 3.54 15.52
CA LYS A 34 -10.86 3.58 16.39
C LYS A 34 -11.47 2.20 16.49
N VAL A 35 -11.55 1.64 17.70
CA VAL A 35 -12.22 0.35 17.96
C VAL A 35 -13.69 0.33 17.51
N ASN A 36 -14.34 1.51 17.49
CA ASN A 36 -15.72 1.70 17.05
C ASN A 36 -15.82 2.33 15.64
N GLY A 37 -14.74 2.35 14.88
CA GLY A 37 -14.66 2.82 13.52
C GLY A 37 -13.67 1.98 12.71
N ASP A 38 -13.08 2.58 11.67
CA ASP A 38 -12.04 1.91 10.90
C ASP A 38 -10.78 1.72 11.76
N HIS A 39 -10.31 0.48 11.81
CA HIS A 39 -9.11 0.08 12.53
C HIS A 39 -8.43 -1.09 11.84
N TRP A 40 -7.15 -1.26 12.15
CA TRP A 40 -6.28 -2.30 11.64
C TRP A 40 -5.81 -3.16 12.82
N LEU A 41 -5.89 -4.48 12.66
CA LEU A 41 -5.53 -5.45 13.70
C LEU A 41 -4.15 -6.03 13.35
N LEU A 42 -3.26 -6.01 14.34
CA LEU A 42 -1.87 -6.42 14.16
C LEU A 42 -1.48 -7.41 15.25
N TYR A 43 -0.93 -8.54 14.84
CA TYR A 43 -0.20 -9.43 15.74
C TYR A 43 1.25 -9.48 15.27
N LEU A 44 2.17 -9.13 16.15
CA LEU A 44 3.61 -9.18 15.90
C LEU A 44 4.26 -10.22 16.81
N THR A 45 5.31 -10.84 16.31
CA THR A 45 6.22 -11.65 17.12
C THR A 45 7.61 -11.06 16.97
N ASN A 46 8.29 -10.83 18.09
CA ASN A 46 9.71 -10.52 18.01
C ASN A 46 10.47 -11.79 17.60
N PRO A 47 11.54 -11.67 16.80
CA PRO A 47 12.46 -12.80 16.64
C PRO A 47 12.90 -13.24 18.04
N GLU A 48 12.79 -14.53 18.33
CA GLU A 48 13.27 -15.08 19.60
C GLU A 48 14.75 -14.64 19.74
N GLU A 49 15.11 -13.99 20.85
CA GLU A 49 16.52 -13.88 21.21
C GLU A 49 17.03 -15.32 21.23
N GLU A 50 17.84 -15.70 20.22
CA GLU A 50 18.38 -17.05 20.17
C GLU A 50 19.01 -17.33 21.53
N VAL A 51 18.40 -18.25 22.29
CA VAL A 51 19.06 -18.85 23.42
C VAL A 51 20.41 -19.30 22.90
N SER A 52 21.48 -18.79 23.49
CA SER A 52 22.87 -19.06 23.14
C SER A 52 23.17 -20.55 23.29
N ILE A 53 22.69 -21.35 22.34
CA ILE A 53 23.04 -22.75 22.20
C ILE A 53 24.33 -22.72 21.38
N SER A 54 25.45 -22.91 22.09
CA SER A 54 26.78 -23.08 21.53
C SER A 54 26.89 -24.39 20.72
N LEU A 55 26.12 -24.51 19.65
CA LEU A 55 26.27 -25.56 18.65
C LEU A 55 26.83 -24.91 17.40
N SER A 56 28.01 -25.37 17.01
CA SER A 56 28.71 -25.00 15.78
C SER A 56 27.89 -25.41 14.56
N VAL A 57 26.93 -24.57 14.18
CA VAL A 57 26.25 -24.62 12.89
C VAL A 57 27.15 -23.87 11.88
N PRO A 58 27.45 -24.44 10.70
CA PRO A 58 28.17 -23.70 9.66
C PRO A 58 27.36 -22.46 9.29
N PRO A 59 27.98 -21.33 8.90
CA PRO A 59 27.30 -20.05 8.80
C PRO A 59 26.20 -20.12 7.74
N ALA A 60 24.97 -20.37 8.18
CA ALA A 60 23.77 -20.04 7.43
C ALA A 60 23.67 -18.52 7.51
N ILE A 61 24.20 -17.89 6.47
CA ILE A 61 24.00 -16.50 6.03
C ILE A 61 23.19 -15.65 7.03
N ASN A 62 23.89 -14.95 7.93
CA ASN A 62 23.38 -13.79 8.66
C ASN A 62 22.99 -12.69 7.65
N THR A 63 21.82 -12.83 7.02
CA THR A 63 21.34 -11.96 5.92
C THR A 63 20.60 -10.72 6.43
N ILE A 64 20.40 -10.59 7.74
CA ILE A 64 19.69 -9.45 8.33
C ILE A 64 20.58 -8.19 8.38
N TYR A 65 21.91 -8.33 8.31
CA TYR A 65 22.85 -7.20 8.36
C TYR A 65 23.20 -6.60 6.98
N ASP A 66 22.49 -6.98 5.92
CA ASP A 66 22.79 -6.54 4.54
C ASP A 66 21.53 -6.14 3.74
N LEU A 67 20.45 -5.72 4.42
CA LEU A 67 19.35 -5.06 3.74
C LEU A 67 19.81 -3.64 3.39
N GLU A 68 20.33 -3.47 2.17
CA GLU A 68 20.78 -2.17 1.63
C GLU A 68 19.66 -1.10 1.57
N PHE A 69 18.40 -1.49 1.81
CA PHE A 69 17.23 -0.63 1.86
C PHE A 69 16.32 -1.04 3.03
N PRO A 70 15.63 -0.09 3.68
CA PRO A 70 14.70 -0.44 4.74
C PRO A 70 13.59 -1.33 4.18
N ASP A 71 13.20 -2.35 4.95
CA ASP A 71 11.95 -3.05 4.69
C ASP A 71 10.80 -2.04 4.75
N TYR A 72 9.93 -2.12 3.77
CA TYR A 72 8.95 -1.08 3.47
C TYR A 72 7.68 -1.77 3.02
N THR A 73 6.55 -1.50 3.65
CA THR A 73 5.25 -2.03 3.18
C THR A 73 4.16 -0.99 3.38
N ILE A 74 3.62 -0.48 2.28
CA ILE A 74 2.43 0.39 2.28
C ILE A 74 1.18 -0.42 1.93
N GLU A 75 0.12 -0.24 2.69
CA GLU A 75 -1.23 -0.64 2.28
C GLU A 75 -2.15 0.58 2.18
N ILE A 76 -3.00 0.58 1.16
CA ILE A 76 -4.06 1.55 0.91
C ILE A 76 -5.36 0.76 0.85
N LEU A 77 -6.16 0.85 1.92
CA LEU A 77 -7.42 0.13 2.05
C LEU A 77 -8.57 1.09 1.81
N MET A 78 -9.41 0.80 0.83
CA MET A 78 -10.36 1.74 0.24
C MET A 78 -11.76 1.16 0.30
N SER A 79 -12.70 1.90 0.86
CA SER A 79 -14.12 1.51 0.91
C SER A 79 -15.02 2.61 0.34
N ASP A 80 -16.28 2.25 0.10
CA ASP A 80 -17.29 3.14 -0.50
C ASP A 80 -16.81 3.70 -1.84
N LEU A 81 -16.29 2.83 -2.70
CA LEU A 81 -15.84 3.20 -4.04
C LEU A 81 -16.98 3.87 -4.81
N SER A 82 -16.64 4.89 -5.59
CA SER A 82 -17.62 5.63 -6.38
C SER A 82 -18.36 4.74 -7.39
N PRO A 83 -19.59 5.11 -7.80
CA PRO A 83 -20.29 4.40 -8.88
C PRO A 83 -19.45 4.30 -10.15
N SER A 84 -18.79 5.40 -10.55
CA SER A 84 -17.95 5.43 -11.75
C SER A 84 -16.74 4.49 -11.66
N ALA A 85 -16.10 4.37 -10.49
CA ALA A 85 -14.97 3.47 -10.30
C ALA A 85 -15.42 2.00 -10.21
N ARG A 86 -16.47 1.71 -9.44
CA ARG A 86 -16.92 0.33 -9.21
C ARG A 86 -17.47 -0.34 -10.46
N GLU A 87 -18.24 0.39 -11.29
CA GLU A 87 -18.90 -0.16 -12.48
C GLU A 87 -17.90 -0.71 -13.52
N ARG A 88 -16.66 -0.22 -13.52
CA ARG A 88 -15.60 -0.67 -14.43
C ARG A 88 -15.14 -2.11 -14.18
N PHE A 89 -15.39 -2.64 -12.97
CA PHE A 89 -15.01 -3.99 -12.56
C PHE A 89 -16.16 -5.01 -12.69
N PHE A 90 -17.27 -4.61 -13.31
CA PHE A 90 -18.35 -5.52 -13.72
C PHE A 90 -18.15 -5.96 -15.16
N LEU A 91 -18.30 -7.26 -15.42
CA LEU A 91 -18.27 -7.78 -16.77
C LEU A 91 -19.59 -7.47 -17.47
N SER A 92 -19.52 -6.89 -18.67
CA SER A 92 -20.70 -6.70 -19.54
C SER A 92 -21.25 -8.02 -20.08
N SER A 93 -20.39 -9.02 -20.23
CA SER A 93 -20.72 -10.40 -20.58
C SER A 93 -19.65 -11.34 -20.03
N PRO A 94 -19.96 -12.63 -19.81
CA PRO A 94 -18.94 -13.63 -19.53
C PRO A 94 -17.84 -13.61 -20.60
N THR A 95 -16.59 -13.76 -20.17
CA THR A 95 -15.42 -13.84 -21.06
C THR A 95 -14.90 -15.27 -21.08
N ASP A 96 -14.43 -15.70 -22.26
CA ASP A 96 -13.70 -16.97 -22.41
C ASP A 96 -12.23 -16.82 -21.95
N ASP A 97 -11.73 -15.59 -21.80
CA ASP A 97 -10.38 -15.29 -21.33
C ASP A 97 -10.40 -14.16 -20.26
N PRO A 98 -10.57 -14.54 -18.97
CA PRO A 98 -10.53 -13.61 -17.84
C PRO A 98 -9.25 -12.81 -17.71
N SER A 99 -8.10 -13.40 -18.06
CA SER A 99 -6.79 -12.79 -17.90
C SER A 99 -6.53 -11.72 -18.97
N LEU A 100 -6.81 -12.03 -20.24
CA LEU A 100 -6.69 -11.04 -21.32
C LEU A 100 -7.61 -9.84 -21.10
N GLN A 101 -8.84 -10.10 -20.63
CA GLN A 101 -9.76 -9.02 -20.28
C GLN A 101 -9.24 -8.17 -19.12
N ALA A 102 -8.67 -8.80 -18.09
CA ALA A 102 -8.10 -8.09 -16.95
C ALA A 102 -6.95 -7.20 -17.38
N VAL A 103 -6.03 -7.67 -18.23
CA VAL A 103 -4.92 -6.86 -18.77
C VAL A 103 -5.44 -5.64 -19.54
N ALA A 104 -6.46 -5.81 -20.39
CA ALA A 104 -7.08 -4.69 -21.10
C ALA A 104 -7.78 -3.71 -20.13
N LEU A 105 -8.42 -4.23 -19.08
CA LEU A 105 -9.02 -3.41 -18.03
C LEU A 105 -7.95 -2.60 -17.29
N SER A 106 -6.85 -3.24 -16.88
CA SER A 106 -5.72 -2.61 -16.20
C SER A 106 -5.17 -1.43 -17.00
N GLN A 107 -4.99 -1.61 -18.32
CA GLN A 107 -4.57 -0.55 -19.24
C GLN A 107 -5.59 0.60 -19.30
N SER A 108 -6.88 0.28 -19.40
CA SER A 108 -7.94 1.29 -19.50
C SER A 108 -8.12 2.12 -18.23
N LEU A 109 -7.77 1.54 -17.07
CA LEU A 109 -7.92 2.17 -15.76
C LEU A 109 -6.68 2.93 -15.30
N GLY A 110 -5.54 2.78 -15.97
CA GLY A 110 -4.29 3.37 -15.53
C GLY A 110 -3.50 2.53 -14.52
N ILE A 111 -3.87 1.25 -14.31
CA ILE A 111 -3.17 0.35 -13.37
C ILE A 111 -1.75 0.06 -13.88
N THR A 112 -1.58 -0.06 -15.20
CA THR A 112 -0.27 -0.27 -15.84
C THR A 112 0.69 0.91 -15.70
N GLU A 113 0.20 2.06 -15.24
CA GLU A 113 0.91 3.33 -15.07
C GLU A 113 1.14 3.68 -13.60
N ILE A 114 0.72 2.82 -12.65
CA ILE A 114 1.04 3.00 -11.22
C ILE A 114 2.57 3.03 -11.04
N PHE A 115 3.27 2.12 -11.70
CA PHE A 115 4.72 2.09 -11.86
C PHE A 115 5.10 2.11 -13.36
N PRO A 116 6.36 2.41 -13.72
CA PRO A 116 6.79 2.40 -15.12
C PRO A 116 6.58 1.02 -15.77
N SER A 117 5.88 0.99 -16.91
CA SER A 117 5.50 -0.25 -17.58
C SER A 117 6.69 -1.10 -18.04
N HIS A 118 7.82 -0.46 -18.40
CA HIS A 118 9.04 -1.16 -18.79
C HIS A 118 9.76 -1.86 -17.62
N LEU A 119 9.40 -1.51 -16.38
CA LEU A 119 9.93 -2.09 -15.15
C LEU A 119 8.94 -3.04 -14.46
N THR A 120 7.71 -3.11 -14.96
CA THR A 120 6.59 -3.76 -14.28
C THR A 120 6.12 -4.96 -15.09
N THR A 121 6.11 -6.14 -14.46
CA THR A 121 5.43 -7.33 -14.99
C THR A 121 4.13 -7.52 -14.24
N LEU A 122 2.99 -7.33 -14.91
CA LEU A 122 1.65 -7.42 -14.34
C LEU A 122 0.96 -8.72 -14.75
N ASP A 123 0.42 -9.46 -13.78
CA ASP A 123 -0.52 -10.55 -13.98
C ASP A 123 -1.87 -10.18 -13.35
N ALA A 124 -2.95 -10.28 -14.12
CA ALA A 124 -4.26 -9.77 -13.76
C ALA A 124 -5.38 -10.76 -14.11
N TYR A 125 -6.46 -10.72 -13.33
CA TYR A 125 -7.62 -11.60 -13.49
C TYR A 125 -8.93 -10.86 -13.20
N SER A 126 -9.91 -11.01 -14.09
CA SER A 126 -11.25 -10.44 -13.94
C SER A 126 -12.27 -11.53 -13.59
N PHE A 127 -12.96 -11.38 -12.47
CA PHE A 127 -13.91 -12.36 -11.97
C PHE A 127 -15.30 -12.17 -12.58
N SER A 128 -16.07 -13.26 -12.63
CA SER A 128 -17.44 -13.26 -13.14
C SER A 128 -18.44 -13.43 -11.99
N PRO A 129 -19.50 -12.61 -11.89
CA PRO A 129 -19.87 -11.54 -12.83
C PRO A 129 -19.08 -10.23 -12.67
N CYS A 130 -18.35 -10.08 -11.56
CA CYS A 130 -17.55 -8.91 -11.27
C CYS A 130 -16.40 -9.25 -10.32
N GLY A 131 -15.47 -8.31 -10.19
CA GLY A 131 -14.29 -8.43 -9.33
C GLY A 131 -13.01 -8.42 -10.15
N TYR A 132 -11.92 -8.01 -9.53
CA TYR A 132 -10.61 -7.93 -10.17
C TYR A 132 -9.52 -8.24 -9.16
N SER A 133 -8.46 -8.89 -9.61
CA SER A 133 -7.23 -9.04 -8.84
C SER A 133 -6.03 -8.94 -9.75
N SER A 134 -4.92 -8.41 -9.24
CA SER A 134 -3.66 -8.42 -9.96
C SER A 134 -2.46 -8.41 -9.04
N ASN A 135 -1.40 -9.09 -9.46
CA ASN A 135 -0.08 -9.04 -8.86
C ASN A 135 0.90 -8.44 -9.86
N ALA A 136 1.82 -7.62 -9.38
CA ALA A 136 2.87 -7.06 -10.20
C ALA A 136 4.23 -7.23 -9.55
N LEU A 137 5.25 -7.53 -10.35
CA LEU A 137 6.65 -7.50 -9.97
C LEU A 137 7.32 -6.28 -10.61
N ILE A 138 8.12 -5.57 -9.83
CA ILE A 138 8.72 -4.28 -10.19
C ILE A 138 10.23 -4.39 -10.00
N LYS A 139 10.98 -4.06 -11.05
CA LYS A 139 12.42 -3.85 -10.97
C LYS A 139 12.68 -2.37 -10.78
N TRP A 140 13.26 -1.97 -9.67
CA TRP A 140 13.55 -0.57 -9.37
C TRP A 140 15.06 -0.36 -9.19
N GLY A 141 15.54 0.88 -9.25
CA GLY A 141 16.97 1.18 -9.11
C GLY A 141 17.88 0.85 -10.32
N GLU A 142 17.36 0.26 -11.40
CA GLU A 142 18.10 0.15 -12.68
C GLU A 142 18.13 1.47 -13.46
N ASP A 143 17.20 2.38 -13.19
CA ASP A 143 17.16 3.73 -13.76
C ASP A 143 17.92 4.72 -12.87
N SER A 144 18.83 5.47 -13.49
CA SER A 144 19.58 6.60 -12.91
C SER A 144 18.73 7.67 -12.21
N SER A 145 17.41 7.70 -12.41
CA SER A 145 16.45 8.60 -11.77
C SER A 145 16.03 8.18 -10.35
N PHE A 146 16.31 6.93 -9.93
CA PHE A 146 15.88 6.40 -8.64
C PHE A 146 16.88 6.73 -7.52
N VAL A 147 16.40 7.40 -6.48
CA VAL A 147 17.13 7.67 -5.24
C VAL A 147 16.23 7.17 -4.11
N ALA A 148 16.54 6.00 -3.55
CA ALA A 148 15.73 5.36 -2.51
C ALA A 148 15.70 6.20 -1.21
N CYS A 149 16.82 6.85 -0.88
CA CYS A 149 17.01 7.57 0.37
C CYS A 149 17.75 8.90 0.14
N PRO A 150 17.41 9.99 0.88
CA PRO A 150 18.10 11.29 0.76
C PRO A 150 19.61 11.25 1.04
N ASN A 151 20.07 10.24 1.78
CA ASN A 151 21.45 10.09 2.26
C ASN A 151 22.19 8.89 1.65
N GLY A 152 21.56 8.11 0.75
CA GLY A 152 22.16 6.90 0.19
C GLY A 152 23.02 7.18 -1.04
N THR A 153 24.30 6.83 -1.01
CA THR A 153 25.23 6.85 -2.16
C THR A 153 25.01 5.68 -3.14
N ASN A 154 24.06 4.78 -2.85
CA ASN A 154 23.93 3.51 -3.53
C ASN A 154 22.79 3.54 -4.56
N THR A 155 23.15 3.19 -5.79
CA THR A 155 22.29 3.08 -6.97
C THR A 155 22.01 1.62 -7.31
N HIS A 156 21.98 0.73 -6.32
CA HIS A 156 21.79 -0.70 -6.56
C HIS A 156 20.33 -0.99 -6.92
N PRO A 157 20.09 -1.75 -8.00
CA PRO A 157 18.73 -2.15 -8.38
C PRO A 157 18.16 -3.14 -7.36
N GLY A 158 16.87 -3.03 -7.12
CA GLY A 158 16.10 -3.92 -6.26
C GLY A 158 14.85 -4.44 -6.96
N GLU A 159 14.20 -5.39 -6.32
CA GLU A 159 12.92 -5.94 -6.77
C GLU A 159 11.85 -5.65 -5.71
N GLY A 160 10.61 -5.50 -6.14
CA GLY A 160 9.47 -5.32 -5.27
C GLY A 160 8.20 -5.80 -5.95
N TYR A 161 7.08 -5.71 -5.24
CA TYR A 161 5.77 -6.07 -5.75
C TYR A 161 4.74 -4.99 -5.44
N TYR A 162 3.64 -5.04 -6.16
CA TYR A 162 2.36 -4.56 -5.65
C TYR A 162 1.26 -5.56 -5.96
N THR A 163 0.21 -5.57 -5.13
CA THR A 163 -0.99 -6.36 -5.38
C THR A 163 -2.24 -5.52 -5.20
N ILE A 164 -3.28 -5.86 -5.96
CA ILE A 164 -4.57 -5.17 -5.99
C ILE A 164 -5.68 -6.20 -5.94
N HIS A 165 -6.66 -5.99 -5.07
CA HIS A 165 -7.90 -6.78 -5.03
C HIS A 165 -9.12 -5.86 -4.96
N VAL A 166 -10.16 -6.16 -5.74
CA VAL A 166 -11.35 -5.31 -5.86
C VAL A 166 -12.62 -6.14 -5.71
N THR A 167 -13.47 -5.72 -4.78
CA THR A 167 -14.86 -6.15 -4.58
C THR A 167 -15.76 -4.97 -4.93
N PRO A 168 -16.35 -4.90 -6.14
CA PRO A 168 -16.98 -3.68 -6.65
C PRO A 168 -18.47 -3.52 -6.28
N GLU A 169 -19.09 -4.48 -5.60
CA GLU A 169 -20.51 -4.46 -5.31
C GLU A 169 -20.94 -3.27 -4.43
N GLU A 170 -22.07 -2.66 -4.78
CA GLU A 170 -22.61 -1.52 -4.04
C GLU A 170 -22.99 -1.89 -2.60
N GLY A 171 -22.74 -0.99 -1.66
CA GLY A 171 -23.01 -1.19 -0.23
C GLY A 171 -21.90 -1.89 0.54
N TRP A 172 -21.00 -2.61 -0.15
CA TRP A 172 -19.79 -3.17 0.45
C TRP A 172 -18.57 -3.11 -0.45
N SER A 173 -18.52 -2.10 -1.32
CA SER A 173 -17.42 -1.93 -2.25
C SER A 173 -16.12 -1.70 -1.50
N TYR A 174 -15.09 -2.43 -1.92
CA TYR A 174 -13.79 -2.46 -1.29
C TYR A 174 -12.69 -2.66 -2.33
N ALA A 175 -11.58 -1.95 -2.17
CA ALA A 175 -10.34 -2.21 -2.88
C ALA A 175 -9.15 -2.14 -1.93
N SER A 176 -8.19 -3.04 -2.10
CA SER A 176 -6.90 -2.98 -1.42
C SER A 176 -5.79 -2.78 -2.45
N PHE A 177 -4.78 -2.01 -2.06
CA PHE A 177 -3.49 -1.91 -2.74
C PHE A 177 -2.41 -2.12 -1.70
N GLU A 178 -1.45 -2.99 -1.98
CA GLU A 178 -0.29 -3.25 -1.11
C GLU A 178 0.97 -3.21 -1.95
N CYS A 179 2.06 -2.63 -1.44
CA CYS A 179 3.32 -2.51 -2.16
C CYS A 179 4.51 -2.44 -1.20
N ASN A 180 5.63 -3.07 -1.58
CA ASN A 180 6.86 -3.08 -0.79
C ASN A 180 8.04 -2.32 -1.44
N VAL A 181 7.81 -1.59 -2.53
CA VAL A 181 8.87 -0.80 -3.17
C VAL A 181 9.22 0.37 -2.24
N PRO A 182 10.48 0.55 -1.82
CA PRO A 182 10.85 1.65 -0.92
C PRO A 182 10.79 2.99 -1.67
N LEU A 183 9.88 3.86 -1.23
CA LEU A 183 9.63 5.15 -1.89
C LEU A 183 10.04 6.34 -1.02
N PRO A 184 10.67 7.37 -1.60
CA PRO A 184 10.86 8.63 -0.89
C PRO A 184 9.50 9.26 -0.58
N PRO A 185 9.33 9.97 0.56
CA PRO A 185 8.06 10.61 0.90
C PRO A 185 7.57 11.65 -0.11
N SER A 186 8.49 12.42 -0.71
CA SER A 186 8.21 13.45 -1.72
C SER A 186 9.50 13.82 -2.47
N ARG A 187 9.41 14.06 -3.78
CA ARG A 187 10.51 14.57 -4.63
C ARG A 187 10.40 16.08 -4.86
N LEU A 188 11.57 16.74 -4.96
CA LEU A 188 11.67 18.19 -5.21
C LEU A 188 11.54 18.57 -6.70
N SER A 189 11.76 17.63 -7.62
CA SER A 189 11.74 17.85 -9.07
C SER A 189 10.46 17.32 -9.71
N PRO A 190 10.02 17.88 -10.85
CA PRO A 190 8.75 17.51 -11.48
C PRO A 190 8.69 16.00 -11.78
N ASN A 191 7.55 15.40 -11.43
CA ASN A 191 7.24 14.00 -11.68
C ASN A 191 7.35 13.68 -13.18
N ASP A 192 8.44 13.03 -13.58
CA ASP A 192 8.44 12.26 -14.82
C ASP A 192 7.39 11.15 -14.66
N PRO A 193 6.30 11.15 -15.45
CA PRO A 193 5.27 10.13 -15.35
C PRO A 193 5.83 8.71 -15.60
N HIS A 194 6.97 8.61 -16.28
CA HIS A 194 7.64 7.34 -16.60
C HIS A 194 8.69 6.91 -15.57
N ALA A 195 8.92 7.70 -14.50
CA ALA A 195 9.80 7.32 -13.41
C ALA A 195 9.04 6.59 -12.28
N ILE A 196 9.80 5.94 -11.40
CA ILE A 196 9.27 5.37 -10.15
C ILE A 196 8.66 6.50 -9.29
N PRO A 197 7.37 6.40 -8.88
CA PRO A 197 6.70 7.46 -8.14
C PRO A 197 7.35 7.69 -6.77
N ASP A 198 7.13 8.86 -6.17
CA ASP A 198 7.27 9.01 -4.73
C ASP A 198 5.99 8.55 -4.01
N LEU A 199 6.04 8.48 -2.68
CA LEU A 199 4.91 8.04 -1.86
C LEU A 199 3.64 8.87 -2.10
N GLU A 200 3.80 10.19 -2.22
CA GLU A 200 2.70 11.10 -2.51
C GLU A 200 2.02 10.78 -3.85
N THR A 201 2.83 10.61 -4.90
CA THR A 201 2.36 10.32 -6.26
C THR A 201 1.74 8.93 -6.36
N LEU A 202 2.31 7.93 -5.68
CA LEU A 202 1.75 6.58 -5.61
C LEU A 202 0.32 6.61 -5.06
N ILE A 203 0.13 7.26 -3.90
CA ILE A 203 -1.19 7.39 -3.27
C ILE A 203 -2.16 8.11 -4.20
N GLN A 204 -1.73 9.21 -4.85
CA GLN A 204 -2.57 9.94 -5.79
C GLN A 204 -2.98 9.07 -7.00
N ARG A 205 -2.06 8.27 -7.56
CA ARG A 205 -2.35 7.35 -8.68
C ARG A 205 -3.39 6.31 -8.27
N VAL A 206 -3.17 5.61 -7.15
CA VAL A 206 -4.07 4.57 -6.65
C VAL A 206 -5.46 5.15 -6.33
N VAL A 207 -5.52 6.23 -5.56
CA VAL A 207 -6.80 6.84 -5.14
C VAL A 207 -7.59 7.43 -6.32
N SER A 208 -6.90 7.87 -7.39
CA SER A 208 -7.56 8.33 -8.61
C SER A 208 -8.28 7.20 -9.36
N ILE A 209 -7.78 5.96 -9.27
CA ILE A 209 -8.35 4.80 -9.95
C ILE A 209 -9.62 4.33 -9.23
N PHE A 210 -9.54 4.20 -7.90
CA PHE A 210 -10.61 3.55 -7.12
C PHE A 210 -11.63 4.52 -6.54
N GLU A 211 -11.30 5.82 -6.48
CA GLU A 211 -12.22 6.87 -6.04
C GLU A 211 -12.99 6.54 -4.73
N PRO A 212 -12.31 6.18 -3.63
CA PRO A 212 -12.97 5.81 -2.38
C PRO A 212 -13.80 6.96 -1.77
N GLY A 213 -14.79 6.59 -0.96
CA GLY A 213 -15.45 7.49 -0.02
C GLY A 213 -14.71 7.58 1.31
N ARG A 214 -14.07 6.47 1.73
CA ARG A 214 -13.20 6.40 2.91
C ARG A 214 -11.98 5.52 2.63
N LEU A 215 -10.85 5.84 3.24
CA LEU A 215 -9.62 5.06 3.09
C LEU A 215 -8.74 5.10 4.34
N THR A 216 -7.98 4.02 4.55
CA THR A 216 -6.90 3.93 5.53
C THR A 216 -5.57 3.67 4.83
N LEU A 217 -4.52 4.28 5.34
CA LEU A 217 -3.13 4.11 4.91
C LEU A 217 -2.34 3.51 6.08
N THR A 218 -1.66 2.39 5.85
CA THR A 218 -0.63 1.84 6.72
C THR A 218 0.70 1.93 5.99
N LEU A 219 1.78 2.28 6.70
CA LEU A 219 3.13 2.14 6.19
C LEU A 219 4.04 1.64 7.29
N PHE A 220 4.59 0.43 7.10
CA PHE A 220 5.67 -0.13 7.89
C PHE A 220 7.01 0.20 7.26
N ILE A 221 7.96 0.65 8.07
CA ILE A 221 9.34 0.93 7.66
C ILE A 221 10.27 0.32 8.71
N SER A 222 11.22 -0.53 8.32
CA SER A 222 12.24 -1.01 9.26
C SER A 222 13.17 0.14 9.66
N CYS A 223 13.52 0.22 10.93
CA CYS A 223 14.47 1.18 11.46
C CYS A 223 15.72 0.45 11.98
N GLU A 224 16.90 0.87 11.54
CA GLU A 224 18.15 0.42 12.16
C GLU A 224 18.34 1.11 13.52
N GLU A 225 18.68 0.34 14.56
CA GLU A 225 18.87 0.82 15.93
C GLU A 225 19.94 1.94 16.06
N ASN A 226 20.81 2.11 15.05
CA ASN A 226 21.92 3.06 15.07
C ASN A 226 21.58 4.48 14.57
N GLU A 227 20.39 4.71 13.99
CA GLU A 227 19.99 6.02 13.42
C GLU A 227 19.31 6.96 14.45
N VAL A 228 19.01 6.46 15.64
CA VAL A 228 18.33 7.22 16.71
C VAL A 228 19.18 8.40 17.23
N ASP A 229 20.50 8.37 17.04
CA ASP A 229 21.45 9.37 17.57
C ASP A 229 21.82 10.50 16.58
N ARG A 230 21.32 10.47 15.32
CA ARG A 230 21.69 11.46 14.28
C ARG A 230 20.64 12.51 13.95
N GLY A 231 19.59 12.65 14.78
CA GLY A 231 18.55 13.66 14.54
C GLY A 231 17.83 13.49 13.18
N GLU A 232 17.88 12.27 12.62
CA GLU A 232 17.18 11.95 11.38
C GLU A 232 15.67 12.03 11.58
N LYS A 233 14.97 12.48 10.54
CA LYS A 233 13.54 12.70 10.55
C LYS A 233 12.85 11.35 10.75
N ASN A 234 12.11 11.18 11.86
CA ASN A 234 11.23 10.04 12.11
C ASN A 234 10.50 9.62 10.79
N PRO A 235 10.80 8.42 10.24
CA PRO A 235 10.23 7.94 8.98
C PRO A 235 8.71 7.96 8.96
N ALA A 236 8.06 7.55 10.06
CA ALA A 236 6.61 7.62 10.18
C ALA A 236 6.08 9.06 10.07
N GLU A 237 6.74 10.07 10.67
CA GLU A 237 6.36 11.49 10.50
C GLU A 237 6.55 11.98 9.07
N ALA A 238 7.56 11.47 8.34
CA ALA A 238 7.73 11.79 6.94
C ALA A 238 6.61 11.22 6.07
N ALA A 239 6.23 9.97 6.32
CA ALA A 239 5.08 9.32 5.68
C ALA A 239 3.77 10.08 5.96
N GLN A 240 3.55 10.51 7.21
CA GLN A 240 2.36 11.26 7.61
C GLN A 240 2.23 12.61 6.90
N ARG A 241 3.35 13.25 6.54
CA ARG A 241 3.35 14.45 5.69
C ARG A 241 2.98 14.11 4.25
N ALA A 242 3.54 13.04 3.69
CA ALA A 242 3.23 12.57 2.34
C ALA A 242 1.74 12.18 2.20
N PHE A 243 1.19 11.44 3.17
CA PHE A 243 -0.23 11.07 3.20
C PHE A 243 -1.14 12.31 3.15
N ARG A 244 -0.81 13.32 3.96
CA ARG A 244 -1.54 14.59 3.99
C ARG A 244 -1.39 15.37 2.69
N ALA A 245 -0.20 15.40 2.10
CA ALA A 245 0.03 16.09 0.83
C ALA A 245 -0.74 15.43 -0.32
N ALA A 246 -0.70 14.10 -0.39
CA ALA A 246 -1.38 13.30 -1.41
C ALA A 246 -2.89 13.53 -1.42
N LEU A 247 -3.50 13.61 -0.24
CA LEU A 247 -4.95 13.59 -0.06
C LEU A 247 -5.58 14.94 0.32
N GLY A 248 -4.76 15.92 0.69
CA GLY A 248 -5.21 17.25 1.15
C GLY A 248 -5.43 18.27 0.03
N ALA A 249 -5.08 17.93 -1.21
CA ALA A 249 -5.35 18.73 -2.40
C ALA A 249 -6.34 17.98 -3.33
N PRO A 250 -7.12 18.69 -4.17
CA PRO A 250 -8.06 18.04 -5.06
C PRO A 250 -7.37 17.09 -6.07
N ILE A 251 -7.68 15.81 -5.98
CA ILE A 251 -7.21 14.76 -6.89
C ILE A 251 -8.07 14.80 -8.17
N GLY A 252 -7.45 14.86 -9.35
CA GLY A 252 -8.15 14.87 -10.66
C GLY A 252 -7.83 16.03 -11.62
N LYS A 253 -6.92 16.97 -11.29
CA LYS A 253 -6.63 18.15 -12.13
C LYS A 253 -5.62 17.97 -13.29
N GLN A 254 -5.19 16.75 -13.62
CA GLN A 254 -4.06 16.55 -14.55
C GLN A 254 -4.41 16.23 -16.02
N HIS A 255 -5.54 16.71 -16.56
CA HIS A 255 -5.70 16.80 -18.02
C HIS A 255 -5.88 18.28 -18.41
N LYS A 256 -4.83 18.87 -19.00
CA LYS A 256 -4.87 20.22 -19.58
C LYS A 256 -6.02 20.30 -20.59
N LYS A 257 -6.85 21.34 -20.46
CA LYS A 257 -7.81 21.78 -21.48
C LYS A 257 -7.09 21.98 -22.82
N LEU A 258 -7.18 21.01 -23.72
CA LEU A 258 -7.09 21.25 -25.15
C LEU A 258 -8.51 21.09 -25.70
N ASN A 259 -9.06 22.18 -26.25
CA ASN A 259 -10.27 22.18 -27.10
C ASN A 259 -11.66 22.07 -26.45
N GLY A 260 -11.93 22.72 -25.31
CA GLY A 260 -13.29 23.18 -24.97
C GLY A 260 -14.39 22.12 -24.77
N ILE A 261 -14.06 20.83 -24.83
CA ILE A 261 -14.92 19.70 -24.50
C ILE A 261 -14.56 19.29 -23.08
N GLN A 262 -15.54 19.19 -22.16
CA GLN A 262 -15.30 18.61 -20.85
C GLN A 262 -14.83 17.16 -21.06
N PRO A 263 -13.62 16.78 -20.64
CA PRO A 263 -13.33 15.36 -20.52
C PRO A 263 -14.23 14.79 -19.43
N ASP A 264 -14.78 13.60 -19.64
CA ASP A 264 -15.40 12.74 -18.62
C ASP A 264 -14.32 12.28 -17.59
N GLY A 265 -13.59 13.24 -17.02
CA GLY A 265 -12.58 13.01 -16.01
C GLY A 265 -13.20 12.94 -14.62
N PRO A 266 -12.55 12.25 -13.67
CA PRO A 266 -13.04 12.16 -12.31
C PRO A 266 -13.25 13.56 -11.72
N SER A 267 -14.41 13.77 -11.07
CA SER A 267 -14.67 15.01 -10.35
C SER A 267 -13.59 15.22 -9.29
N PRO A 268 -13.11 16.46 -9.08
CA PRO A 268 -12.04 16.71 -8.12
C PRO A 268 -12.45 16.25 -6.73
N ARG A 269 -11.73 15.26 -6.19
CA ARG A 269 -11.97 14.70 -4.84
C ARG A 269 -11.02 15.29 -3.84
N ASN A 270 -11.54 15.68 -2.68
CA ASN A 270 -10.74 16.18 -1.57
C ASN A 270 -11.03 15.33 -0.34
N TYR A 271 -10.00 14.96 0.41
CA TYR A 271 -10.14 14.10 1.57
C TYR A 271 -9.72 14.83 2.84
N LYS A 272 -10.45 14.58 3.92
CA LYS A 272 -10.13 15.06 5.25
C LYS A 272 -9.57 13.92 6.07
N ARG A 273 -8.38 14.12 6.62
CA ARG A 273 -7.80 13.18 7.59
C ARG A 273 -8.66 13.15 8.86
N THR A 274 -9.07 11.96 9.28
CA THR A 274 -9.87 11.74 10.49
C THR A 274 -9.01 11.25 11.66
N ASP A 275 -8.01 10.42 11.41
CA ASP A 275 -7.06 9.94 12.42
C ASP A 275 -5.62 9.93 11.90
N LYS A 276 -4.67 10.05 12.84
CA LYS A 276 -3.22 9.94 12.65
C LYS A 276 -2.66 9.20 13.85
N ILE A 277 -2.00 8.07 13.64
CA ILE A 277 -1.38 7.27 14.70
C ILE A 277 0.01 6.83 14.20
N ASN A 278 1.01 6.95 15.05
CA ASN A 278 2.32 6.37 14.81
C ASN A 278 2.63 5.39 15.94
N TYR A 279 3.16 4.22 15.58
CA TYR A 279 3.70 3.25 16.52
C TYR A 279 5.16 3.01 16.21
N GLU A 280 5.93 2.74 17.25
CA GLU A 280 7.29 2.23 17.17
C GLU A 280 7.26 0.83 17.78
N PHE A 281 7.69 -0.15 17.00
CA PHE A 281 7.85 -1.54 17.37
C PHE A 281 9.35 -1.88 17.31
N GLY A 282 9.75 -3.03 17.86
CA GLY A 282 11.16 -3.47 17.82
C GLY A 282 11.68 -3.56 16.38
N GLY A 283 12.44 -2.55 15.95
CA GLY A 283 13.00 -2.46 14.59
C GLY A 283 12.05 -1.95 13.51
N TYR A 284 10.84 -1.46 13.84
CA TYR A 284 9.88 -0.96 12.84
C TYR A 284 9.09 0.27 13.31
N ASP A 285 8.96 1.24 12.41
CA ASP A 285 8.03 2.35 12.52
C ASP A 285 6.75 2.06 11.71
N LEU A 286 5.58 2.28 12.32
CA LEU A 286 4.28 2.22 11.65
C LEU A 286 3.65 3.61 11.61
N ALA A 287 3.35 4.10 10.40
CA ALA A 287 2.45 5.23 10.19
C ALA A 287 1.06 4.75 9.77
N PHE A 288 0.04 5.05 10.58
CA PHE A 288 -1.36 4.83 10.26
C PHE A 288 -2.11 6.15 10.11
N ALA A 289 -2.95 6.26 9.09
CA ALA A 289 -3.86 7.39 8.93
C ALA A 289 -5.16 6.98 8.24
N SER A 290 -6.27 7.60 8.63
CA SER A 290 -7.58 7.42 8.01
C SER A 290 -8.08 8.73 7.41
N PHE A 291 -8.81 8.63 6.31
CA PHE A 291 -9.30 9.75 5.52
C PHE A 291 -10.73 9.49 5.03
N GLU A 292 -11.52 10.55 4.96
CA GLU A 292 -12.89 10.53 4.44
C GLU A 292 -13.06 11.61 3.36
N LEU A 293 -13.83 11.32 2.33
CA LEU A 293 -14.16 12.26 1.27
C LEU A 293 -14.95 13.45 1.84
N VAL A 294 -14.53 14.67 1.50
CA VAL A 294 -15.26 15.90 1.85
C VAL A 294 -16.43 16.07 0.89
N SER A 295 -17.64 15.99 1.42
CA SER A 295 -18.90 16.25 0.71
C SER A 295 -19.03 17.68 0.22
#